data_AF-A0A4P8ELK4-F1
#
_entry.id   AF-A0A4P8ELK4-F1
#
_cell.length_a   1.000
_cell.length_b   1.000
_cell.length_c   1.000
_cell.angle_alpha   90.00
_cell.angle_beta   90.00
_cell.angle_gamma   90.00
#
_symmetry.space_group_name_H-M   'P 1'
#
loop_
_entity.id
_entity.type
_entity.pdbx_description
1 polymer ?
#
loop_
_entity_poly.entity_id
_entity_poly.type
_entity_poly.pdbx_seq_one_letter_code
_entity_poly.pdbx_strand_id
1 'polypeptide(L)'
;MASSKGPLAVEPLYLPRMIPWGIRLLRALMPQCRVAVTQGLRYLNERALLAYTPLLEAAECASFFQARGSIFVYSDERTFAAAIRETGFLRSSGVQVEVLTAEQVKSLEPAVDGQISGGLFFSGNGHCVDPFALGCRFAQAIESRGGEIIAAKADKLTRSDHGWTVSTGAGAFDAANVVVAAGYQSDRLLRPLGYTMPLQSERGYHLMLPQSGVSLSRPVAVAEHGLIATPMNKGLRLAGTSEFASEKTPLNEKRADLLFEHAKQVFSDLNRSGASRWLGNRPMLPDSLPAIGRARRHPGLLYNFGHHHLGLTHAAVSASVLSDVLFGRADSFVDTKFNLSRFGKFVGMKS
;
A
#
# COMPACT_ATOMS: atom_id res chain seq x y z
N MET A 1 6.58 -3.44 23.19
CA MET A 1 7.23 -4.67 22.68
C MET A 1 6.25 -5.40 21.79
N ALA A 2 6.66 -5.82 20.60
CA ALA A 2 5.84 -6.65 19.73
C ALA A 2 5.51 -7.96 20.47
N SER A 3 4.25 -8.16 20.85
CA SER A 3 3.77 -9.45 21.34
C SER A 3 3.87 -10.48 20.22
N SER A 4 4.20 -11.74 20.54
CA SER A 4 4.23 -12.83 19.54
C SER A 4 2.87 -13.05 18.85
N LYS A 5 1.78 -12.60 19.50
CA LYS A 5 0.40 -12.59 18.97
C LYS A 5 -0.05 -11.22 18.45
N GLY A 6 0.82 -10.21 18.49
CA GLY A 6 0.49 -8.85 18.06
C GLY A 6 0.43 -8.70 16.54
N PRO A 7 -0.28 -7.67 16.04
CA PRO A 7 -0.44 -7.41 14.61
C PRO A 7 0.88 -7.06 13.92
N LEU A 8 1.91 -6.62 14.66
CA LEU A 8 3.24 -6.34 14.13
C LEU A 8 4.30 -7.18 14.83
N ALA A 9 5.21 -7.77 14.07
CA ALA A 9 6.41 -8.45 14.55
C ALA A 9 7.68 -7.90 13.91
N VAL A 10 8.82 -8.11 14.55
CA VAL A 10 10.14 -7.81 13.98
C VAL A 10 11.01 -9.06 14.16
N GLU A 11 11.60 -9.55 13.09
CA GLU A 11 12.56 -10.66 13.14
C GLU A 11 13.80 -10.21 13.94
N PRO A 12 14.23 -10.95 14.98
CA PRO A 12 15.34 -10.53 15.85
C PRO A 12 16.63 -10.21 15.09
N LEU A 13 16.98 -11.03 14.09
CA LEU A 13 18.18 -10.83 13.26
C LEU A 13 18.05 -9.65 12.29
N TYR A 14 16.82 -9.20 12.01
CA TYR A 14 16.54 -8.06 11.14
C TYR A 14 16.59 -6.73 11.91
N LEU A 15 16.38 -6.76 13.23
CA LEU A 15 16.27 -5.57 14.07
C LEU A 15 17.49 -4.62 13.95
N PRO A 16 18.76 -5.07 14.00
CA PRO A 16 19.90 -4.16 13.87
C PRO A 16 19.92 -3.40 12.53
N ARG A 17 19.51 -4.04 11.44
CA ARG A 17 19.40 -3.43 10.11
C ARG A 17 18.29 -2.37 10.05
N MET A 18 17.27 -2.49 10.89
CA MET A 18 16.19 -1.51 10.96
C MET A 18 16.52 -0.28 11.79
N ILE A 19 17.49 -0.32 12.70
CA ILE A 19 17.76 0.80 13.63
C ILE A 19 17.91 2.15 12.91
N PRO A 20 18.73 2.29 11.85
CA PRO A 20 18.85 3.57 11.14
C PRO A 20 17.54 4.04 10.51
N TRP A 21 16.70 3.10 10.06
CA TRP A 21 15.37 3.39 9.55
C TRP A 21 14.41 3.81 10.68
N GLY A 22 14.44 3.11 11.81
CA GLY A 22 13.62 3.42 12.99
C GLY A 22 13.90 4.82 13.54
N ILE A 23 15.17 5.25 13.58
CA ILE A 23 15.52 6.62 13.96
C ILE A 23 14.88 7.64 13.01
N ARG A 24 14.88 7.36 11.70
CA ARG A 24 14.24 8.24 10.70
C ARG A 24 12.72 8.25 10.84
N LEU A 25 12.11 7.09 11.12
CA LEU A 25 10.68 6.99 11.39
C LEU A 25 10.30 7.84 12.60
N LEU A 26 11.00 7.70 13.73
CA LEU A 26 10.74 8.48 14.94
C LEU A 26 10.86 9.99 14.67
N ARG A 27 11.83 10.41 13.84
CA ARG A 27 11.95 11.81 13.42
C ARG A 27 10.75 12.26 12.58
N ALA A 28 10.28 11.45 11.64
CA ALA A 28 9.12 11.75 10.81
C ALA A 28 7.82 11.84 11.63
N LEU A 29 7.74 11.13 12.76
CA LEU A 29 6.61 11.19 13.70
C LEU A 29 6.62 12.42 14.60
N MET A 30 7.72 13.18 14.67
CA MET A 30 7.76 14.42 15.48
C MET A 30 6.75 15.44 14.95
N PRO A 31 6.10 16.26 15.82
CA PRO A 31 5.04 17.19 15.43
C PRO A 31 5.39 18.09 14.24
N GLN A 32 6.62 18.61 14.20
CA GLN A 32 7.11 19.49 13.13
C GLN A 32 7.23 18.79 11.76
N CYS A 33 7.50 17.47 11.75
CA CYS A 33 7.59 16.69 10.52
C CYS A 33 6.23 16.12 10.11
N ARG A 34 5.38 15.81 11.10
CA ARG A 34 4.05 15.22 10.90
C ARG A 34 3.16 16.09 10.00
N VAL A 35 3.21 17.42 10.14
CA VAL A 35 2.46 18.33 9.26
C VAL A 35 2.85 18.13 7.80
N ALA A 36 4.15 18.07 7.50
CA ALA A 36 4.64 17.92 6.14
C ALA A 36 4.27 16.56 5.53
N VAL A 37 4.31 15.49 6.33
CA VAL A 37 3.88 14.13 5.93
C VAL A 37 2.37 14.09 5.67
N THR A 38 1.56 14.63 6.59
CA THR A 38 0.10 14.68 6.44
C THR A 38 -0.30 15.44 5.18
N GLN A 39 0.36 16.56 4.86
CA GLN A 39 0.12 17.29 3.61
C GLN A 39 0.39 16.43 2.36
N GLY A 40 1.49 15.67 2.34
CA GLY A 40 1.83 14.79 1.22
C GLY A 40 0.83 13.64 1.05
N LEU A 41 0.43 13.01 2.16
CA LEU A 41 -0.59 11.95 2.14
C LEU A 41 -1.95 12.49 1.70
N ARG A 42 -2.36 13.65 2.21
CA ARG A 42 -3.60 14.33 1.82
C ARG A 42 -3.62 14.65 0.33
N TYR A 43 -2.51 15.17 -0.20
CA TYR A 43 -2.36 15.46 -1.63
C TYR A 43 -2.70 14.25 -2.51
N LEU A 44 -2.19 13.06 -2.15
CA LEU A 44 -2.48 11.82 -2.89
C LEU A 44 -3.89 11.28 -2.61
N ASN A 45 -4.30 11.23 -1.33
CA ASN A 45 -5.57 10.62 -0.92
C ASN A 45 -6.79 11.35 -1.51
N GLU A 46 -6.80 12.68 -1.52
CA GLU A 46 -7.92 13.48 -2.06
C GLU A 46 -8.12 13.26 -3.57
N ARG A 47 -7.06 12.84 -4.28
CA ARG A 47 -7.06 12.65 -5.74
C ARG A 47 -7.12 11.18 -6.16
N ALA A 48 -6.92 10.25 -5.21
CA ALA A 48 -6.71 8.83 -5.47
C ALA A 48 -7.82 8.19 -6.31
N LEU A 49 -9.08 8.29 -5.85
CA LEU A 49 -10.22 7.69 -6.53
C LEU A 49 -10.51 8.35 -7.87
N LEU A 50 -10.50 9.69 -7.94
CA LEU A 50 -10.76 10.41 -9.17
C LEU A 50 -9.73 10.09 -10.26
N ALA A 51 -8.45 9.93 -9.89
CA ALA A 51 -7.39 9.58 -10.81
C ALA A 51 -7.57 8.21 -11.46
N TYR A 52 -8.33 7.30 -10.85
CA TYR A 52 -8.64 5.99 -11.43
C TYR A 52 -9.64 6.08 -12.58
N THR A 53 -10.58 7.02 -12.55
CA THR A 53 -11.67 7.14 -13.54
C THR A 53 -11.22 6.96 -15.00
N PRO A 54 -10.26 7.74 -15.54
CA PRO A 54 -9.83 7.58 -16.94
C PRO A 54 -9.13 6.25 -17.21
N LEU A 55 -8.45 5.66 -16.21
CA LEU A 55 -7.78 4.35 -16.37
C LEU A 55 -8.79 3.21 -16.41
N LEU A 56 -9.82 3.29 -15.55
CA LEU A 56 -10.89 2.28 -15.48
C LEU A 56 -11.77 2.31 -16.73
N GLU A 57 -12.04 3.49 -17.27
CA GLU A 57 -12.74 3.65 -18.56
C GLU A 57 -11.89 3.09 -19.71
N ALA A 58 -10.62 3.49 -19.79
CA ALA A 58 -9.71 3.04 -20.85
C ALA A 58 -9.44 1.53 -20.85
N ALA A 59 -9.60 0.87 -19.70
CA ALA A 59 -9.39 -0.58 -19.54
C ALA A 59 -10.70 -1.36 -19.31
N GLU A 60 -11.86 -0.70 -19.45
CA GLU A 60 -13.20 -1.28 -19.33
C GLU A 60 -13.39 -2.12 -18.07
N CYS A 61 -12.89 -1.63 -16.93
CA CYS A 61 -12.79 -2.42 -15.69
C CYS A 61 -13.31 -1.70 -14.44
N ALA A 62 -14.15 -0.68 -14.63
CA ALA A 62 -14.76 0.09 -13.54
C ALA A 62 -15.51 -0.78 -12.50
N SER A 63 -16.06 -1.92 -12.93
CA SER A 63 -16.77 -2.87 -12.05
C SER A 63 -15.89 -3.49 -10.96
N PHE A 64 -14.56 -3.47 -11.12
CA PHE A 64 -13.65 -3.95 -10.07
C PHE A 64 -13.59 -3.04 -8.85
N PHE A 65 -14.00 -1.78 -8.96
CA PHE A 65 -14.04 -0.86 -7.83
C PHE A 65 -15.44 -0.75 -7.23
N GLN A 66 -15.51 -0.86 -5.92
CA GLN A 66 -16.75 -0.79 -5.15
C GLN A 66 -16.64 0.33 -4.12
N ALA A 67 -17.47 1.36 -4.28
CA ALA A 67 -17.54 2.52 -3.39
C ALA A 67 -18.68 2.38 -2.36
N ARG A 68 -18.58 1.34 -1.52
CA ARG A 68 -19.58 1.03 -0.48
C ARG A 68 -19.13 1.42 0.93
N GLY A 69 -18.08 2.22 1.05
CA GLY A 69 -17.44 2.57 2.31
C GLY A 69 -16.68 1.40 2.94
N SER A 70 -16.32 1.57 4.21
CA SER A 70 -15.78 0.52 5.08
C SER A 70 -16.19 0.76 6.52
N ILE A 71 -16.34 -0.30 7.32
CA ILE A 71 -16.70 -0.19 8.74
C ILE A 71 -15.51 -0.65 9.59
N PHE A 72 -15.16 0.11 10.62
CA PHE A 72 -14.30 -0.35 11.70
C PHE A 72 -15.20 -0.74 12.85
N VAL A 73 -15.19 -2.01 13.25
CA VAL A 73 -15.92 -2.51 14.40
C VAL A 73 -15.00 -2.57 15.62
N TYR A 74 -15.61 -2.34 16.78
CA TYR A 74 -14.95 -2.35 18.07
C TYR A 74 -15.73 -3.27 19.01
N SER A 75 -15.06 -4.24 19.59
CA SER A 75 -15.62 -5.11 20.63
C SER A 75 -15.49 -4.50 22.02
N ASP A 76 -14.43 -3.73 22.28
CA ASP A 76 -14.17 -3.13 23.59
C ASP A 76 -14.67 -1.67 23.68
N GLU A 77 -15.51 -1.40 24.68
CA GLU A 77 -16.13 -0.07 24.89
C GLU A 77 -15.10 1.05 25.07
N ARG A 78 -13.97 0.75 25.75
CA ARG A 78 -12.94 1.75 26.01
C ARG A 78 -12.22 2.14 24.72
N THR A 79 -11.89 1.17 23.87
CA THR A 79 -11.29 1.45 22.55
C THR A 79 -12.28 2.15 21.62
N PHE A 80 -13.56 1.78 21.66
CA PHE A 80 -14.59 2.46 20.88
C PHE A 80 -14.77 3.92 21.31
N ALA A 81 -14.87 4.18 22.62
CA ALA A 81 -14.96 5.54 23.14
C ALA A 81 -13.73 6.39 22.78
N ALA A 82 -12.54 5.78 22.74
CA ALA A 82 -11.34 6.46 22.27
C ALA A 82 -11.43 6.80 20.77
N ALA A 83 -11.88 5.87 19.94
CA ALA A 83 -12.06 6.09 18.51
C ALA A 83 -13.09 7.19 18.21
N ILE A 84 -14.19 7.26 18.97
CA ILE A 84 -15.20 8.33 18.86
C ILE A 84 -14.57 9.70 19.09
N ARG A 85 -13.69 9.87 20.08
CA ARG A 85 -13.01 11.15 20.36
C ARG A 85 -12.14 11.62 19.20
N GLU A 86 -11.54 10.69 18.45
CA GLU A 86 -10.71 11.00 17.28
C GLU A 86 -11.53 11.42 16.05
N THR A 87 -12.84 11.13 16.01
CA THR A 87 -13.68 11.48 14.85
C THR A 87 -13.74 12.97 14.56
N GLY A 88 -13.61 13.83 15.58
CA GLY A 88 -13.56 15.28 15.40
C GLY A 88 -12.36 15.72 14.55
N PHE A 89 -11.19 15.15 14.81
CA PHE A 89 -9.97 15.40 14.03
C PHE A 89 -10.08 14.85 12.60
N LEU A 90 -10.67 13.66 12.44
CA LEU A 90 -10.90 13.06 11.13
C LEU A 90 -11.82 13.95 10.28
N ARG A 91 -12.95 14.40 10.85
CA ARG A 91 -13.90 15.28 10.17
C ARG A 91 -13.30 16.64 9.82
N SER A 92 -12.54 17.26 10.73
CA SER A 92 -11.84 18.53 10.43
C SER A 92 -10.76 18.38 9.36
N SER A 93 -10.28 17.15 9.14
CA SER A 93 -9.36 16.79 8.07
C SER A 93 -10.06 16.36 6.76
N GLY A 94 -11.39 16.49 6.67
CA GLY A 94 -12.17 16.16 5.48
C GLY A 94 -12.56 14.67 5.34
N VAL A 95 -12.32 13.85 6.36
CA VAL A 95 -12.72 12.43 6.35
C VAL A 95 -14.19 12.30 6.69
N GLN A 96 -14.96 11.67 5.79
CA GLN A 96 -16.35 11.32 6.01
C GLN A 96 -16.45 10.12 6.96
N VAL A 97 -16.76 10.37 8.23
CA VAL A 97 -16.87 9.33 9.27
C VAL A 97 -18.12 9.51 10.11
N GLU A 98 -18.85 8.41 10.27
CA GLU A 98 -20.08 8.30 11.07
C GLU A 98 -19.87 7.30 12.21
N VAL A 99 -20.42 7.62 13.39
CA VAL A 99 -20.41 6.70 14.53
C VAL A 99 -21.67 5.86 14.46
N LEU A 100 -21.53 4.54 14.55
CA LEU A 100 -22.62 3.57 14.48
C LEU A 100 -22.77 2.83 15.80
N THR A 101 -24.02 2.57 16.20
CA THR A 101 -24.32 1.59 17.26
C THR A 101 -24.10 0.17 16.76
N ALA A 102 -24.04 -0.79 17.68
CA ALA A 102 -23.98 -2.21 17.33
C ALA A 102 -25.15 -2.65 16.44
N GLU A 103 -26.38 -2.19 16.70
CA GLU A 103 -27.53 -2.53 15.85
C GLU A 103 -27.39 -1.94 14.45
N GLN A 104 -26.89 -0.71 14.32
CA GLN A 104 -26.66 -0.07 13.03
C GLN A 104 -25.58 -0.80 12.22
N VAL A 105 -24.49 -1.24 12.86
CA VAL A 105 -23.48 -2.09 12.22
C VAL A 105 -24.10 -3.38 11.72
N LYS A 106 -24.87 -4.09 12.56
CA LYS A 106 -25.51 -5.36 12.20
C LYS A 106 -26.56 -5.19 11.10
N SER A 107 -27.26 -4.06 11.07
CA SER A 107 -28.19 -3.73 9.98
C SER A 107 -27.46 -3.54 8.64
N LEU A 108 -26.27 -2.94 8.65
CA LEU A 108 -25.46 -2.72 7.44
C LEU A 108 -24.71 -3.97 6.99
N GLU A 109 -24.23 -4.79 7.93
CA GLU A 109 -23.49 -6.03 7.69
C GLU A 109 -24.00 -7.12 8.65
N PRO A 110 -25.07 -7.85 8.28
CA PRO A 110 -25.68 -8.88 9.14
C PRO A 110 -24.75 -10.03 9.52
N ALA A 111 -23.68 -10.25 8.75
CA ALA A 111 -22.65 -11.23 9.05
C ALA A 111 -21.79 -10.85 10.27
N VAL A 112 -21.81 -9.58 10.69
CA VAL A 112 -21.23 -9.14 11.97
C VAL A 112 -22.19 -9.57 13.09
N ASP A 113 -21.98 -10.77 13.60
CA ASP A 113 -22.83 -11.43 14.58
C ASP A 113 -22.17 -11.59 15.96
N GLY A 114 -20.87 -11.34 16.06
CA GLY A 114 -20.12 -11.29 17.30
C GLY A 114 -20.49 -10.12 18.20
N GLN A 115 -20.01 -10.15 19.44
CA GLN A 115 -20.22 -9.05 20.39
C GLN A 115 -19.36 -7.84 20.03
N ILE A 116 -20.05 -6.75 19.69
CA ILE A 116 -19.44 -5.45 19.39
C ILE A 116 -20.08 -4.34 20.24
N SER A 117 -19.27 -3.35 20.61
CA SER A 117 -19.70 -2.11 21.25
C SER A 117 -20.26 -1.10 20.24
N GLY A 118 -19.80 -1.17 18.98
CA GLY A 118 -20.25 -0.30 17.90
C GLY A 118 -19.23 -0.21 16.76
N GLY A 119 -19.34 0.81 15.92
CA GLY A 119 -18.43 0.99 14.79
C GLY A 119 -18.26 2.41 14.29
N LEU A 120 -17.23 2.62 13.48
CA LEU A 120 -17.02 3.82 12.69
C LEU A 120 -17.19 3.49 11.20
N PHE A 121 -18.09 4.18 10.53
CA PHE A 121 -18.36 4.01 9.10
C PHE A 121 -17.68 5.11 8.30
N PHE A 122 -16.84 4.71 7.34
CA PHE A 122 -16.12 5.59 6.44
C PHE A 122 -16.74 5.49 5.04
N SER A 123 -17.70 6.37 4.75
CA SER A 123 -18.47 6.34 3.49
C SER A 123 -17.64 6.72 2.26
N GLY A 124 -16.61 7.55 2.44
CA GLY A 124 -15.68 7.95 1.37
C GLY A 124 -14.70 6.85 0.94
N ASN A 125 -14.71 5.67 1.58
CA ASN A 125 -13.82 4.57 1.25
C ASN A 125 -14.39 3.68 0.13
N GLY A 126 -13.48 3.04 -0.61
CA GLY A 126 -13.81 1.99 -1.56
C GLY A 126 -12.81 0.84 -1.50
N HIS A 127 -13.08 -0.22 -2.25
CA HIS A 127 -12.17 -1.34 -2.39
C HIS A 127 -12.18 -1.89 -3.81
N CYS A 128 -11.10 -2.59 -4.16
CA CYS A 128 -11.00 -3.34 -5.41
C CYS A 128 -11.24 -4.82 -5.13
N VAL A 129 -12.20 -5.43 -5.82
CA VAL A 129 -12.63 -6.82 -5.60
C VAL A 129 -11.72 -7.85 -6.26
N ASP A 130 -10.87 -7.43 -7.21
CA ASP A 130 -9.84 -8.26 -7.84
C ASP A 130 -8.65 -7.43 -8.36
N PRO A 131 -7.66 -7.11 -7.49
CA PRO A 131 -6.48 -6.34 -7.88
C PRO A 131 -5.61 -7.02 -8.94
N PHE A 132 -5.63 -8.36 -9.02
CA PHE A 132 -4.87 -9.08 -10.03
C PHE A 132 -5.51 -8.90 -11.41
N ALA A 133 -6.82 -9.13 -11.51
CA ALA A 133 -7.55 -8.92 -12.75
C ALA A 133 -7.50 -7.45 -13.20
N LEU A 134 -7.54 -6.49 -12.27
CA LEU A 134 -7.33 -5.07 -12.56
C LEU A 134 -5.96 -4.83 -13.24
N GLY A 135 -4.88 -5.41 -12.68
CA GLY A 135 -3.55 -5.31 -13.28
C GLY A 135 -3.48 -5.93 -14.67
N CYS A 136 -4.11 -7.08 -14.88
CA CYS A 136 -4.21 -7.71 -16.22
C CYS A 136 -4.97 -6.83 -17.22
N ARG A 137 -6.05 -6.15 -16.80
CA ARG A 137 -6.78 -5.21 -17.67
C ARG A 137 -5.92 -4.01 -18.06
N PHE A 138 -5.15 -3.46 -17.13
CA PHE A 138 -4.20 -2.39 -17.46
C PHE A 138 -3.09 -2.86 -18.40
N ALA A 139 -2.57 -4.07 -18.22
CA ALA A 139 -1.60 -4.67 -19.13
C ALA A 139 -2.16 -4.80 -20.56
N GLN A 140 -3.36 -5.36 -20.71
CA GLN A 140 -4.05 -5.47 -22.00
C GLN A 140 -4.30 -4.10 -22.64
N ALA A 141 -4.70 -3.10 -21.83
CA ALA A 141 -4.93 -1.75 -22.33
C ALA A 141 -3.62 -1.11 -22.86
N ILE A 142 -2.47 -1.38 -22.23
CA ILE A 142 -1.16 -0.94 -22.71
C ILE A 142 -0.84 -1.59 -24.06
N GLU A 143 -0.98 -2.92 -24.17
CA GLU A 143 -0.70 -3.66 -25.41
C GLU A 143 -1.60 -3.22 -26.57
N SER A 144 -2.90 -3.03 -26.31
CA SER A 144 -3.85 -2.54 -27.31
C SER A 144 -3.53 -1.15 -27.87
N ARG A 145 -2.72 -0.38 -27.16
CA ARG A 145 -2.28 0.97 -27.54
C ARG A 145 -0.86 0.99 -28.11
N GLY A 146 -0.30 -0.18 -28.44
CA GLY A 146 1.02 -0.34 -29.03
C GLY A 146 2.17 -0.37 -28.03
N GLY A 147 1.88 -0.47 -26.73
CA GLY A 147 2.90 -0.77 -25.73
C GLY A 147 3.32 -2.24 -25.77
N GLU A 148 4.50 -2.54 -25.24
CA GLU A 148 5.02 -3.91 -25.14
C GLU A 148 5.22 -4.28 -23.66
N ILE A 149 4.84 -5.50 -23.29
CA ILE A 149 5.06 -6.04 -21.95
C ILE A 149 6.04 -7.20 -22.03
N ILE A 150 7.21 -6.99 -21.47
CA ILE A 150 8.30 -7.96 -21.48
C ILE A 150 8.42 -8.56 -20.09
N ALA A 151 8.10 -9.85 -19.97
CA ALA A 151 8.26 -10.60 -18.73
C ALA A 151 9.73 -10.95 -18.47
N ALA A 152 10.51 -9.96 -18.07
CA ALA A 152 11.93 -10.12 -17.76
C ALA A 152 12.33 -9.40 -16.48
N LYS A 153 13.34 -9.94 -15.79
CA LYS A 153 13.94 -9.28 -14.63
C LYS A 153 14.95 -8.23 -15.12
N ALA A 154 14.74 -6.97 -14.74
CA ALA A 154 15.75 -5.94 -14.88
C ALA A 154 16.89 -6.16 -13.87
N ASP A 155 18.11 -6.34 -14.37
CA ASP A 155 19.29 -6.59 -13.55
C ASP A 155 20.15 -5.35 -13.36
N LYS A 156 20.26 -4.49 -14.37
CA LYS A 156 21.12 -3.29 -14.35
C LYS A 156 20.55 -2.18 -15.23
N LEU A 157 20.81 -0.94 -14.81
CA LEU A 157 20.60 0.28 -15.59
C LEU A 157 21.96 0.90 -15.92
N THR A 158 22.19 1.20 -17.20
CA THR A 158 23.39 1.91 -17.66
C THR A 158 23.00 3.10 -18.51
N ARG A 159 23.67 4.23 -18.32
CA ARG A 159 23.56 5.38 -19.23
C ARG A 159 24.27 5.03 -20.54
N SER A 160 23.64 5.30 -21.67
CA SER A 160 24.23 5.22 -23.01
C SER A 160 24.17 6.60 -23.69
N ASP A 161 24.84 6.76 -24.83
CA ASP A 161 24.86 8.02 -25.58
C ASP A 161 23.45 8.45 -26.05
N HIS A 162 22.55 7.49 -26.21
CA HIS A 162 21.16 7.71 -26.66
C HIS A 162 20.13 7.65 -25.52
N GLY A 163 20.57 7.57 -24.26
CA GLY A 163 19.69 7.54 -23.09
C GLY A 163 20.10 6.50 -22.07
N TRP A 164 19.30 5.44 -21.98
CA TRP A 164 19.43 4.39 -20.98
C TRP A 164 19.31 3.02 -21.63
N THR A 165 20.11 2.07 -21.12
CA THR A 165 19.99 0.66 -21.43
C THR A 165 19.57 -0.09 -20.17
N VAL A 166 18.52 -0.90 -20.29
CA VAL A 166 18.04 -1.83 -19.25
C VAL A 166 18.55 -3.22 -19.61
N SER A 167 19.51 -3.74 -18.83
CA SER A 167 19.99 -5.11 -19.01
C SER A 167 19.08 -6.10 -18.30
N THR A 168 18.68 -7.16 -19.00
CA THR A 168 17.85 -8.25 -18.49
C THR A 168 18.41 -9.60 -18.94
N GLY A 169 17.93 -10.69 -18.33
CA GLY A 169 18.21 -12.05 -18.82
C GLY A 169 17.62 -12.36 -20.21
N ALA A 170 16.69 -11.54 -20.71
CA ALA A 170 16.07 -11.69 -22.04
C ALA A 170 16.73 -10.81 -23.12
N GLY A 171 17.76 -10.01 -22.76
CA GLY A 171 18.39 -9.05 -23.65
C GLY A 171 18.51 -7.66 -23.03
N ALA A 172 19.01 -6.71 -23.83
CA ALA A 172 19.15 -5.31 -23.46
C ALA A 172 18.10 -4.47 -24.21
N PHE A 173 17.51 -3.50 -23.50
CA PHE A 173 16.49 -2.60 -24.05
C PHE A 173 16.92 -1.15 -23.87
N ASP A 174 16.93 -0.40 -24.97
CA ASP A 174 17.31 1.01 -24.98
C ASP A 174 16.08 1.92 -24.92
N ALA A 175 16.18 3.00 -24.15
CA ALA A 175 15.13 4.00 -24.02
C ALA A 175 15.71 5.38 -23.70
N ALA A 176 15.08 6.44 -24.23
CA ALA A 176 15.43 7.82 -23.87
C ALA A 176 15.15 8.12 -22.39
N ASN A 177 14.07 7.52 -21.85
CA ASN A 177 13.67 7.66 -20.45
C ASN A 177 13.40 6.29 -19.83
N VAL A 178 13.74 6.13 -18.55
CA VAL A 178 13.46 4.93 -17.74
C VAL A 178 12.76 5.33 -16.45
N VAL A 179 11.70 4.61 -16.11
CA VAL A 179 10.99 4.74 -14.83
C VAL A 179 11.27 3.52 -13.96
N VAL A 180 11.82 3.72 -12.76
CA VAL A 180 11.97 2.66 -11.75
C VAL A 180 10.71 2.60 -10.88
N ALA A 181 9.87 1.60 -11.11
CA ALA A 181 8.66 1.31 -10.32
C ALA A 181 8.67 -0.11 -9.72
N ALA A 182 9.85 -0.61 -9.35
CA ALA A 182 10.08 -2.01 -8.96
C ALA A 182 9.74 -2.33 -7.49
N GLY A 183 8.85 -1.56 -6.85
CA GLY A 183 8.46 -1.76 -5.45
C GLY A 183 9.67 -1.84 -4.51
N TYR A 184 9.74 -2.89 -3.68
CA TYR A 184 10.85 -3.12 -2.74
C TYR A 184 12.21 -3.30 -3.44
N GLN A 185 12.23 -3.78 -4.69
CA GLN A 185 13.45 -4.01 -5.47
C GLN A 185 14.04 -2.73 -6.09
N SER A 186 13.37 -1.58 -5.93
CA SER A 186 13.84 -0.31 -6.52
C SER A 186 15.23 0.11 -6.02
N ASP A 187 15.55 -0.16 -4.75
CA ASP A 187 16.87 0.13 -4.18
C ASP A 187 17.99 -0.68 -4.86
N ARG A 188 17.73 -1.92 -5.30
CA ARG A 188 18.72 -2.74 -6.03
C ARG A 188 19.13 -2.10 -7.36
N LEU A 189 18.19 -1.48 -8.07
CA LEU A 189 18.44 -0.84 -9.36
C LEU A 189 19.07 0.55 -9.21
N LEU A 190 18.70 1.30 -8.17
CA LEU A 190 19.12 2.69 -7.99
C LEU A 190 20.42 2.84 -7.18
N ARG A 191 20.77 1.88 -6.32
CA ARG A 191 21.99 1.92 -5.50
C ARG A 191 23.30 1.98 -6.31
N PRO A 192 23.48 1.22 -7.40
CA PRO A 192 24.67 1.35 -8.25
C PRO A 192 24.83 2.74 -8.88
N LEU A 193 23.73 3.49 -9.02
CA LEU A 193 23.73 4.88 -9.48
C LEU A 193 23.91 5.89 -8.33
N GLY A 194 24.33 5.39 -7.16
CA GLY A 194 24.60 6.15 -5.95
C GLY A 194 23.36 6.62 -5.19
N TYR A 195 22.15 6.19 -5.56
CA TYR A 195 20.95 6.50 -4.77
C TYR A 195 20.83 5.49 -3.64
N THR A 196 20.98 5.91 -2.40
CA THR A 196 20.77 5.04 -1.23
C THR A 196 19.53 5.52 -0.48
N MET A 197 18.53 4.65 -0.33
CA MET A 197 17.27 4.98 0.32
C MET A 197 17.03 4.10 1.55
N PRO A 198 16.40 4.64 2.60
CA PRO A 198 16.02 3.87 3.78
C PRO A 198 14.77 3.04 3.48
N LEU A 199 14.88 2.04 2.59
CA LEU A 199 13.75 1.18 2.21
C LEU A 199 13.77 -0.12 3.03
N GLN A 200 12.69 -0.42 3.72
CA GLN A 200 12.51 -1.67 4.48
C GLN A 200 11.38 -2.51 3.90
N SER A 201 11.46 -3.83 4.11
CA SER A 201 10.37 -4.74 3.76
C SER A 201 9.47 -4.92 4.96
N GLU A 202 8.25 -4.40 4.89
CA GLU A 202 7.18 -4.83 5.78
C GLU A 202 6.38 -5.92 5.06
N ARG A 203 6.43 -7.14 5.57
CA ARG A 203 5.76 -8.29 4.99
C ARG A 203 4.35 -8.37 5.55
N GLY A 204 3.35 -8.04 4.74
CA GLY A 204 1.93 -8.12 5.10
C GLY A 204 1.34 -9.48 4.78
N TYR A 205 0.70 -10.12 5.74
CA TYR A 205 0.11 -11.45 5.61
C TYR A 205 -1.35 -11.37 5.20
N HIS A 206 -1.76 -12.36 4.43
CA HIS A 206 -3.10 -12.53 3.91
C HIS A 206 -3.57 -13.98 4.06
N LEU A 207 -4.85 -14.13 4.38
CA LEU A 207 -5.56 -15.40 4.34
C LEU A 207 -6.79 -15.23 3.45
N MET A 208 -6.82 -15.94 2.32
CA MET A 208 -7.97 -15.96 1.42
C MET A 208 -8.89 -17.12 1.80
N LEU A 209 -10.17 -16.83 1.99
CA LEU A 209 -11.21 -17.80 2.34
C LEU A 209 -12.20 -17.90 1.15
N PRO A 210 -12.03 -18.88 0.24
CA PRO A 210 -12.87 -18.98 -0.95
C PRO A 210 -14.32 -19.36 -0.63
N GLN A 211 -14.52 -20.08 0.47
CA GLN A 211 -15.83 -20.53 0.96
C GLN A 211 -16.00 -20.04 2.40
N SER A 212 -15.97 -18.73 2.60
CA SER A 212 -15.93 -18.10 3.93
C SER A 212 -17.16 -18.37 4.80
N GLY A 213 -18.29 -18.84 4.25
CA GLY A 213 -19.54 -19.01 4.99
C GLY A 213 -20.25 -17.69 5.31
N VAL A 214 -19.53 -16.57 5.23
CA VAL A 214 -20.05 -15.21 5.48
C VAL A 214 -19.99 -14.36 4.21
N SER A 215 -20.98 -13.48 4.06
CA SER A 215 -21.08 -12.53 2.95
C SER A 215 -21.05 -11.11 3.49
N LEU A 216 -20.09 -10.31 3.02
CA LEU A 216 -19.98 -8.90 3.35
C LEU A 216 -20.25 -8.04 2.11
N SER A 217 -20.95 -6.93 2.30
CA SER A 217 -21.19 -5.97 1.21
C SER A 217 -20.08 -4.92 1.09
N ARG A 218 -19.28 -4.74 2.14
CA ARG A 218 -18.13 -3.82 2.22
C ARG A 218 -17.02 -4.36 3.12
N PRO A 219 -15.81 -3.77 3.09
CA PRO A 219 -14.74 -4.14 4.00
C PRO A 219 -15.11 -3.83 5.47
N VAL A 220 -14.84 -4.78 6.36
CA VAL A 220 -15.04 -4.65 7.80
C VAL A 220 -13.71 -4.88 8.52
N ALA A 221 -13.21 -3.85 9.21
CA ALA A 221 -12.00 -3.90 10.01
C ALA A 221 -12.33 -4.20 11.47
N VAL A 222 -11.60 -5.13 12.08
CA VAL A 222 -11.64 -5.42 13.51
C VAL A 222 -10.51 -4.63 14.16
N ALA A 223 -10.84 -3.49 14.77
CA ALA A 223 -9.89 -2.44 15.08
C ALA A 223 -8.81 -2.90 16.08
N GLU A 224 -9.20 -3.64 17.12
CA GLU A 224 -8.33 -4.09 18.20
C GLU A 224 -7.26 -5.07 17.72
N HIS A 225 -7.55 -5.81 16.65
CA HIS A 225 -6.63 -6.82 16.09
C HIS A 225 -5.87 -6.31 14.86
N GLY A 226 -6.13 -5.08 14.41
CA GLY A 226 -5.54 -4.53 13.19
C GLY A 226 -5.84 -5.38 11.95
N LEU A 227 -7.00 -6.06 11.94
CA LEU A 227 -7.43 -6.96 10.88
C LEU A 227 -8.50 -6.28 10.02
N ILE A 228 -8.51 -6.57 8.73
CA ILE A 228 -9.59 -6.22 7.82
C ILE A 228 -10.04 -7.44 7.01
N ALA A 229 -11.36 -7.66 7.00
CA ALA A 229 -12.05 -8.62 6.17
C ALA A 229 -12.62 -7.89 4.96
N THR A 230 -12.11 -8.19 3.77
CA THR A 230 -12.51 -7.54 2.52
C THR A 230 -13.21 -8.53 1.60
N PRO A 231 -14.44 -8.28 1.15
CA PRO A 231 -15.08 -9.11 0.14
C PRO A 231 -14.34 -8.96 -1.20
N MET A 232 -14.02 -10.09 -1.83
CA MET A 232 -13.34 -10.20 -3.11
C MET A 232 -14.16 -11.08 -4.05
N ASN A 233 -13.87 -11.03 -5.36
CA ASN A 233 -14.52 -11.92 -6.33
C ASN A 233 -14.30 -13.42 -6.03
N LYS A 234 -13.19 -13.74 -5.36
CA LYS A 234 -12.78 -15.12 -5.04
C LYS A 234 -13.02 -15.50 -3.58
N GLY A 235 -13.94 -14.83 -2.89
CA GLY A 235 -14.29 -15.08 -1.49
C GLY A 235 -13.89 -13.94 -0.55
N LEU A 236 -13.63 -14.24 0.71
CA LEU A 236 -13.28 -13.25 1.73
C LEU A 236 -11.77 -13.21 1.96
N ARG A 237 -11.16 -12.03 1.82
CA ARG A 237 -9.73 -11.85 2.14
C ARG A 237 -9.58 -11.23 3.51
N LEU A 238 -8.89 -11.93 4.40
CA LEU A 238 -8.41 -11.41 5.68
C LEU A 238 -6.98 -10.91 5.51
N ALA A 239 -6.68 -9.74 6.07
CA ALA A 239 -5.35 -9.14 6.08
C ALA A 239 -5.16 -8.31 7.35
N GLY A 240 -3.92 -8.14 7.81
CA GLY A 240 -3.67 -7.24 8.95
C GLY A 240 -2.33 -7.44 9.64
N THR A 241 -1.96 -8.70 9.87
CA THR A 241 -0.69 -9.04 10.50
C THR A 241 0.46 -8.71 9.56
N SER A 242 1.50 -8.07 10.08
CA SER A 242 2.73 -7.78 9.35
C SER A 242 3.98 -8.09 10.15
N GLU A 243 5.09 -8.28 9.47
CA GLU A 243 6.40 -8.41 10.12
C GLU A 243 7.48 -7.67 9.34
N PHE A 244 8.44 -7.11 10.06
CA PHE A 244 9.68 -6.65 9.46
C PHE A 244 10.69 -7.79 9.48
N ALA A 245 11.07 -8.24 8.29
CA ALA A 245 11.97 -9.36 8.09
C ALA A 245 12.65 -9.22 6.71
N SER A 246 13.67 -10.05 6.46
CA SER A 246 14.25 -10.14 5.12
C SER A 246 13.20 -10.61 4.12
N GLU A 247 13.27 -10.12 2.88
CA GLU A 247 12.42 -10.60 1.78
C GLU A 247 12.57 -12.11 1.54
N LYS A 248 13.76 -12.66 1.82
CA LYS A 248 14.06 -14.09 1.68
C LYS A 248 13.59 -14.93 2.87
N THR A 249 13.13 -14.33 3.95
CA THR A 249 12.62 -15.07 5.11
C THR A 249 11.40 -15.89 4.66
N PRO A 250 11.24 -17.17 5.03
CA PRO A 250 10.06 -17.96 4.67
C PRO A 250 8.75 -17.34 5.20
N LEU A 251 7.62 -17.76 4.63
CA LEU A 251 6.30 -17.36 5.11
C LEU A 251 6.05 -17.94 6.51
N ASN A 252 5.66 -17.11 7.47
CA ASN A 252 5.24 -17.54 8.79
C ASN A 252 3.73 -17.81 8.82
N GLU A 253 3.33 -19.06 8.59
CA GLU A 253 1.92 -19.45 8.47
C GLU A 253 1.10 -19.06 9.71
N LYS A 254 1.70 -19.10 10.90
CA LYS A 254 1.02 -18.72 12.15
C LYS A 254 0.49 -17.29 12.10
N ARG A 255 1.18 -16.35 11.42
CA ARG A 255 0.72 -14.96 11.29
C ARG A 255 -0.49 -14.82 10.39
N ALA A 256 -0.56 -15.59 9.30
CA ALA A 256 -1.75 -15.65 8.45
C ALA A 256 -2.91 -16.32 9.20
N ASP A 257 -2.61 -17.35 9.99
CA ASP A 257 -3.62 -18.13 10.70
C ASP A 257 -4.27 -17.36 11.86
N LEU A 258 -3.50 -16.50 12.53
CA LEU A 258 -4.03 -15.57 13.53
C LEU A 258 -5.15 -14.68 12.96
N LEU A 259 -5.12 -14.35 11.67
CA LEU A 259 -6.17 -13.56 11.04
C LEU A 259 -7.53 -14.26 11.14
N PHE A 260 -7.56 -15.58 10.96
CA PHE A 260 -8.80 -16.35 11.08
C PHE A 260 -9.35 -16.32 12.51
N GLU A 261 -8.48 -16.54 13.49
CA GLU A 261 -8.86 -16.56 14.91
C GLU A 261 -9.41 -15.20 15.37
N HIS A 262 -8.83 -14.10 14.91
CA HIS A 262 -9.32 -12.75 15.19
C HIS A 262 -10.63 -12.45 14.47
N ALA A 263 -10.77 -12.87 13.19
CA ALA A 263 -11.99 -12.67 12.44
C ALA A 263 -13.18 -13.46 13.03
N LYS A 264 -12.94 -14.67 13.56
CA LYS A 264 -13.98 -15.49 14.21
C LYS A 264 -14.64 -14.85 15.43
N GLN A 265 -14.00 -13.85 16.04
CA GLN A 265 -14.59 -13.11 17.17
C GLN A 265 -15.74 -12.19 16.72
N VAL A 266 -15.75 -11.83 15.44
CA VAL A 266 -16.74 -10.91 14.84
C VAL A 266 -17.67 -11.63 13.87
N PHE A 267 -17.21 -12.72 13.24
CA PHE A 267 -17.91 -13.53 12.26
C PHE A 267 -17.99 -14.98 12.73
N SER A 268 -19.07 -15.39 13.38
CA SER A 268 -19.17 -16.69 14.04
C SER A 268 -19.20 -17.87 13.05
N ASP A 269 -19.89 -17.69 11.93
CA ASP A 269 -20.04 -18.69 10.85
C ASP A 269 -18.85 -18.78 9.88
N LEU A 270 -17.73 -18.13 10.22
CA LEU A 270 -16.56 -18.08 9.36
C LEU A 270 -15.97 -19.49 9.12
N ASN A 271 -15.86 -19.85 7.84
CA ASN A 271 -15.36 -21.13 7.37
C ASN A 271 -13.97 -20.98 6.72
N ARG A 272 -13.09 -21.93 7.03
CA ARG A 272 -11.68 -21.97 6.60
C ARG A 272 -11.41 -22.95 5.46
N SER A 273 -12.41 -23.69 5.00
CA SER A 273 -12.25 -24.68 3.95
C SER A 273 -11.63 -24.07 2.68
N GLY A 274 -10.58 -24.71 2.17
CA GLY A 274 -9.84 -24.24 1.00
C GLY A 274 -9.02 -22.97 1.21
N ALA A 275 -8.80 -22.54 2.46
CA ALA A 275 -8.07 -21.30 2.71
C ALA A 275 -6.63 -21.34 2.17
N SER A 276 -6.19 -20.23 1.57
CA SER A 276 -4.83 -20.08 1.06
C SER A 276 -4.11 -18.91 1.74
N ARG A 277 -2.81 -19.09 1.99
CA ARG A 277 -1.96 -18.15 2.70
C ARG A 277 -0.99 -17.52 1.71
N TRP A 278 -0.80 -16.21 1.82
CA TRP A 278 0.25 -15.53 1.07
C TRP A 278 0.68 -14.27 1.81
N LEU A 279 1.78 -13.68 1.36
CA LEU A 279 2.27 -12.41 1.86
C LEU A 279 2.73 -11.50 0.72
N GLY A 280 2.69 -10.20 0.95
CA GLY A 280 3.28 -9.19 0.08
C GLY A 280 4.37 -8.41 0.80
N ASN A 281 5.44 -8.06 0.09
CA ASN A 281 6.50 -7.18 0.60
C ASN A 281 6.13 -5.72 0.30
N ARG A 282 5.83 -4.95 1.34
CA ARG A 282 5.48 -3.52 1.23
C ARG A 282 6.76 -2.69 1.25
N PRO A 283 6.98 -1.79 0.27
CA PRO A 283 8.16 -0.94 0.22
C PRO A 283 8.01 0.23 1.20
N MET A 284 8.66 0.13 2.37
CA MET A 284 8.50 1.10 3.47
C MET A 284 9.63 2.13 3.50
N LEU A 285 9.29 3.38 3.23
CA LEU A 285 10.09 4.56 3.53
C LEU A 285 9.75 5.09 4.94
N PRO A 286 10.67 5.74 5.65
CA PRO A 286 10.48 6.08 7.06
C PRO A 286 9.47 7.21 7.28
N ASP A 287 9.12 7.99 6.26
CA ASP A 287 8.23 9.15 6.37
C ASP A 287 6.81 8.90 5.84
N SER A 288 6.49 7.64 5.48
CA SER A 288 5.18 7.25 4.94
C SER A 288 4.79 7.87 3.60
N LEU A 289 5.70 8.57 2.93
CA LEU A 289 5.47 9.16 1.61
C LEU A 289 6.16 8.32 0.53
N PRO A 290 5.54 8.13 -0.65
CA PRO A 290 6.23 7.50 -1.77
C PRO A 290 7.36 8.37 -2.31
N ALA A 291 8.24 7.75 -3.08
CA ALA A 291 9.22 8.42 -3.91
C ALA A 291 8.64 8.54 -5.33
N ILE A 292 8.38 9.76 -5.78
CA ILE A 292 7.86 10.08 -7.12
C ILE A 292 8.67 11.25 -7.66
N GLY A 293 9.37 11.07 -8.78
CA GLY A 293 10.14 12.17 -9.35
C GLY A 293 11.28 11.77 -10.29
N ARG A 294 12.14 12.75 -10.57
CA ARG A 294 13.35 12.59 -11.38
C ARG A 294 14.57 12.27 -10.52
N ALA A 295 15.42 11.41 -11.05
CA ALA A 295 16.76 11.18 -10.54
C ALA A 295 17.66 12.35 -10.97
N ARG A 296 17.76 13.41 -10.15
CA ARG A 296 18.39 14.70 -10.54
C ARG A 296 19.82 14.62 -11.11
N ARG A 297 20.61 13.62 -10.73
CA ARG A 297 21.99 13.41 -11.23
C ARG A 297 22.04 12.63 -12.56
N HIS A 298 20.90 12.10 -12.99
CA HIS A 298 20.78 11.13 -14.06
C HIS A 298 19.60 11.52 -14.97
N PRO A 299 19.80 12.48 -15.91
CA PRO A 299 18.80 12.85 -16.90
C PRO A 299 18.17 11.63 -17.59
N GLY A 300 16.85 11.66 -17.77
CA GLY A 300 16.08 10.55 -18.34
C GLY A 300 15.69 9.44 -17.34
N LEU A 301 16.23 9.43 -16.12
CA LEU A 301 15.84 8.47 -15.09
C LEU A 301 14.80 9.07 -14.13
N LEU A 302 13.70 8.35 -13.94
CA LEU A 302 12.61 8.66 -13.04
C LEU A 302 12.35 7.49 -12.09
N TYR A 303 11.57 7.74 -11.05
CA TYR A 303 11.17 6.72 -10.08
C TYR A 303 9.76 6.95 -9.55
N ASN A 304 9.07 5.85 -9.23
CA ASN A 304 7.75 5.82 -8.62
C ASN A 304 7.58 4.55 -7.76
N PHE A 305 7.91 4.62 -6.48
CA PHE A 305 7.84 3.47 -5.56
C PHE A 305 7.66 3.93 -4.10
N GLY A 306 7.55 2.99 -3.17
CA GLY A 306 7.52 3.33 -1.73
C GLY A 306 6.12 3.73 -1.24
N HIS A 307 5.07 3.17 -1.82
CA HIS A 307 3.67 3.48 -1.46
C HIS A 307 3.13 2.68 -0.26
N HIS A 308 3.99 1.93 0.45
CA HIS A 308 3.61 1.19 1.66
C HIS A 308 2.41 0.27 1.42
N HIS A 309 1.38 0.36 2.27
CA HIS A 309 0.10 -0.34 2.16
C HIS A 309 -0.91 0.38 1.26
N LEU A 310 -0.61 1.59 0.78
CA LEU A 310 -1.48 2.40 -0.08
C LEU A 310 -1.13 2.30 -1.56
N GLY A 311 -0.29 1.34 -1.97
CA GLY A 311 0.14 1.18 -3.37
C GLY A 311 -1.01 1.10 -4.36
N LEU A 312 -2.05 0.32 -4.05
CA LEU A 312 -3.25 0.27 -4.90
C LEU A 312 -3.99 1.61 -4.87
N THR A 313 -4.25 2.17 -3.68
CA THR A 313 -4.95 3.46 -3.54
C THR A 313 -4.25 4.58 -4.31
N HIS A 314 -2.93 4.63 -4.27
CA HIS A 314 -2.13 5.72 -4.85
C HIS A 314 -1.63 5.45 -6.28
N ALA A 315 -1.86 4.26 -6.86
CA ALA A 315 -1.27 3.90 -8.15
C ALA A 315 -1.64 4.90 -9.26
N ALA A 316 -2.94 5.17 -9.45
CA ALA A 316 -3.42 6.05 -10.51
C ALA A 316 -2.95 7.51 -10.34
N VAL A 317 -3.12 8.07 -9.14
CA VAL A 317 -2.65 9.43 -8.85
C VAL A 317 -1.12 9.56 -8.96
N SER A 318 -0.37 8.55 -8.52
CA SER A 318 1.10 8.58 -8.63
C SER A 318 1.55 8.50 -10.09
N ALA A 319 0.85 7.73 -10.93
CA ALA A 319 1.11 7.68 -12.37
C ALA A 319 0.80 9.04 -13.04
N SER A 320 -0.30 9.68 -12.67
CA SER A 320 -0.64 11.03 -13.14
C SER A 320 0.44 12.06 -12.75
N VAL A 321 0.83 12.08 -11.47
CA VAL A 321 1.89 12.96 -10.97
C VAL A 321 3.21 12.71 -11.69
N LEU A 322 3.58 11.45 -11.88
CA LEU A 322 4.81 11.10 -12.60
C LEU A 322 4.76 11.52 -14.08
N SER A 323 3.59 11.41 -14.73
CA SER A 323 3.40 11.90 -16.10
C SER A 323 3.67 13.40 -16.18
N ASP A 324 3.14 14.18 -15.25
CA ASP A 324 3.44 15.62 -15.19
C ASP A 324 4.92 15.90 -14.93
N VAL A 325 5.59 15.10 -14.11
CA VAL A 325 7.05 15.20 -13.94
C VAL A 325 7.80 14.90 -15.24
N LEU A 326 7.39 13.86 -15.97
CA LEU A 326 8.01 13.45 -17.24
C LEU A 326 7.87 14.54 -18.31
N PHE A 327 6.71 15.18 -18.41
CA PHE A 327 6.43 16.23 -19.39
C PHE A 327 6.73 17.65 -18.91
N GLY A 328 7.33 17.83 -17.73
CA GLY A 328 7.71 19.15 -17.22
C GLY A 328 6.54 20.04 -16.79
N ARG A 329 5.40 19.43 -16.42
CA ARG A 329 4.18 20.10 -15.93
C ARG A 329 3.99 19.99 -14.41
N ALA A 330 4.84 19.23 -13.72
CA ALA A 330 4.70 19.03 -12.28
C ALA A 330 4.88 20.33 -11.49
N ASP A 331 4.05 20.51 -10.46
CA ASP A 331 4.19 21.60 -9.50
C ASP A 331 5.42 21.43 -8.60
N SER A 332 5.81 22.51 -7.91
CA SER A 332 6.93 22.50 -6.96
C SER A 332 6.65 21.67 -5.71
N PHE A 333 5.38 21.38 -5.40
CA PHE A 333 5.00 20.55 -4.25
C PHE A 333 5.47 19.11 -4.44
N VAL A 334 5.31 18.55 -5.64
CA VAL A 334 5.78 17.21 -5.99
C VAL A 334 7.28 17.07 -5.75
N ASP A 335 8.08 18.00 -6.28
CA ASP A 335 9.54 17.96 -6.16
C ASP A 335 10.04 18.19 -4.72
N THR A 336 9.26 18.91 -3.90
CA THR A 336 9.62 19.11 -2.48
C THR A 336 9.26 17.90 -1.62
N LYS A 337 8.11 17.27 -1.87
CA LYS A 337 7.55 16.23 -0.98
C LYS A 337 7.97 14.80 -1.36
N PHE A 338 8.03 14.49 -2.65
CA PHE A 338 8.20 13.12 -3.13
C PHE A 338 9.59 12.82 -3.68
N ASN A 339 10.49 13.80 -3.75
CA ASN A 339 11.85 13.59 -4.22
C ASN A 339 12.68 12.77 -3.22
N LEU A 340 13.52 11.84 -3.72
CA LEU A 340 14.41 11.02 -2.90
C LEU A 340 15.46 11.83 -2.12
N SER A 341 15.80 13.04 -2.55
CA SER A 341 16.79 13.90 -1.87
C SER A 341 16.40 14.27 -0.45
N ARG A 342 15.12 14.13 -0.07
CA ARG A 342 14.64 14.35 1.29
C ARG A 342 15.27 13.41 2.33
N PHE A 343 15.84 12.28 1.91
CA PHE A 343 16.53 11.33 2.79
C PHE A 343 18.03 11.56 2.96
N GLY A 344 18.56 12.65 2.38
CA GLY A 344 19.96 13.06 2.51
C GLY A 344 20.73 13.07 1.19
N LYS A 345 22.00 13.49 1.26
CA LYS A 345 22.89 13.58 0.10
C LYS A 345 23.28 12.18 -0.37
N PHE A 346 23.12 11.93 -1.66
CA PHE A 346 23.55 10.70 -2.31
C PHE A 346 25.08 10.67 -2.41
N VAL A 347 25.70 9.58 -1.97
CA VAL A 347 27.16 9.41 -2.10
C VAL A 347 27.49 9.27 -3.58
N GLY A 348 28.44 10.07 -4.07
CA GLY A 348 28.96 9.93 -5.42
C GLY A 348 29.84 8.70 -5.49
N MET A 349 29.47 7.70 -6.29
CA MET A 349 30.49 6.81 -6.84
C MET A 349 31.23 7.65 -7.88
N LYS A 350 32.53 7.87 -7.66
CA LYS A 350 33.40 8.46 -8.67
C LYS A 350 33.28 7.60 -9.94
N SER A 351 33.11 8.29 -11.06
CA SER A 351 33.08 7.79 -12.43
C SER A 351 34.16 6.75 -12.70
#